data_AF-A0AAU7CZ13-F1
#
_entry.id   AF-A0AAU7CZ13-F1
#
_cell.length_a   1.000
_cell.length_b   1.000
_cell.length_c   1.000
_cell.angle_alpha   90.00
_cell.angle_beta   90.00
_cell.angle_gamma   90.00
#
_symmetry.space_group_name_H-M   'P 1'
#
loop_
_entity.id
_entity.type
_entity.pdbx_description
1 polymer ?
#
loop_
_entity_poly.entity_id
_entity_poly.type
_entity_poly.pdbx_seq_one_letter_code
_entity_poly.pdbx_strand_id
1 'polypeptide(L)'
;MANEMVRRGGESLAKRNESVVKKHAKKSVKHAAKKAAKHAPKKAAKHAKKSAKHLKRDKKSDAALEKAFHHLQRAAAVISLIEKDAGGDLRMLLSQGVEIYSVATDSVTKQNAKSALGLLRAAEHLAMAGLYSAREKYRPAAAPSGALEPEGFAELRSRFSKVTVVERKGYGGRVQSMGLELLKRSEGADHDPHLAWELRMAADGLCLALEAGL
;
A
#
# COMPACT_ATOMS: atom_id res chain seq x y z
N MET A 1 20.36 44.55 39.70
CA MET A 1 21.78 44.17 39.83
C MET A 1 22.00 43.01 38.87
N ALA A 2 22.24 43.23 37.57
CA ALA A 2 23.43 43.80 36.94
C ALA A 2 24.72 42.97 37.18
N ASN A 3 25.26 42.49 36.07
CA ASN A 3 26.65 42.12 35.77
C ASN A 3 27.12 40.69 36.15
N GLU A 4 27.43 39.82 35.19
CA GLU A 4 28.52 39.85 34.20
C GLU A 4 29.80 39.19 34.77
N MET A 5 30.06 37.97 34.31
CA MET A 5 31.41 37.46 34.14
C MET A 5 31.49 36.72 32.81
N VAL A 6 31.67 37.54 31.77
CA VAL A 6 32.40 37.20 30.56
C VAL A 6 33.85 36.83 30.94
N ARG A 7 34.51 36.08 30.05
CA ARG A 7 35.93 36.23 29.68
C ARG A 7 36.91 35.14 30.13
N ARG A 8 37.20 34.23 29.19
CA ARG A 8 38.53 33.94 28.61
C ARG A 8 38.35 32.77 27.64
N GLY A 9 38.68 32.82 26.37
CA GLY A 9 39.29 33.77 25.44
C GLY A 9 39.30 33.00 24.11
N GLY A 10 38.92 33.57 22.97
CA GLY A 10 39.81 34.43 22.17
C GLY A 10 40.98 33.57 21.66
N GLU A 11 41.18 33.31 20.38
CA GLU A 11 41.23 34.21 19.24
C GLU A 11 41.54 33.31 18.02
N SER A 12 40.81 33.36 16.90
CA SER A 12 40.84 34.37 15.84
C SER A 12 41.91 34.12 14.76
N LEU A 13 41.53 34.50 13.54
CA LEU A 13 42.39 34.85 12.39
C LEU A 13 42.96 33.66 11.60
N ALA A 14 43.13 33.68 10.29
CA ALA A 14 42.73 34.58 9.21
C ALA A 14 43.29 33.96 7.91
N LYS A 15 42.61 34.20 6.78
CA LYS A 15 43.18 34.49 5.45
C LYS A 15 44.20 33.50 4.82
N ARG A 16 43.85 33.00 3.64
CA ARG A 16 44.46 33.34 2.33
C ARG A 16 43.84 32.44 1.24
N ASN A 17 43.02 32.97 0.34
CA ASN A 17 43.33 33.67 -0.91
C ASN A 17 43.94 32.77 -2.01
N GLU A 18 43.25 32.81 -3.17
CA GLU A 18 43.82 32.90 -4.53
C GLU A 18 44.53 31.63 -5.07
N SER A 19 44.39 31.20 -6.32
CA SER A 19 43.78 31.76 -7.53
C SER A 19 43.94 30.75 -8.69
N VAL A 20 43.17 30.92 -9.78
CA VAL A 20 43.65 31.06 -11.20
C VAL A 20 44.64 29.99 -11.73
N VAL A 21 44.57 29.39 -12.93
CA VAL A 21 43.71 29.43 -14.12
C VAL A 21 44.38 28.53 -15.18
N LYS A 22 43.65 28.13 -16.25
CA LYS A 22 44.16 27.79 -17.62
C LYS A 22 45.02 26.51 -17.72
N LYS A 23 45.15 25.79 -18.85
CA LYS A 23 44.53 25.74 -20.19
C LYS A 23 45.21 24.57 -20.91
N HIS A 24 44.49 23.97 -21.86
CA HIS A 24 44.98 23.35 -23.10
C HIS A 24 45.87 22.09 -23.00
N ALA A 25 46.00 21.24 -24.00
CA ALA A 25 45.24 20.82 -25.19
C ALA A 25 46.19 19.89 -25.97
N LYS A 26 45.63 19.07 -26.88
CA LYS A 26 46.29 18.43 -28.04
C LYS A 26 47.24 17.26 -27.67
N LYS A 27 47.41 16.19 -28.44
CA LYS A 27 46.88 15.71 -29.73
C LYS A 27 47.49 14.30 -29.93
N SER A 28 46.78 13.42 -30.64
CA SER A 28 47.23 12.39 -31.63
C SER A 28 48.54 11.63 -31.39
N VAL A 29 48.64 10.32 -31.64
CA VAL A 29 48.81 9.66 -32.97
C VAL A 29 48.74 8.14 -32.68
N LYS A 30 47.82 7.34 -33.23
CA LYS A 30 47.79 6.68 -34.57
C LYS A 30 48.78 5.50 -34.75
N HIS A 31 48.19 4.38 -35.18
CA HIS A 31 48.74 3.15 -35.79
C HIS A 31 49.26 2.04 -34.85
N ALA A 32 49.19 0.74 -35.15
CA ALA A 32 48.37 -0.13 -36.01
C ALA A 32 49.12 -1.48 -36.07
N ALA A 33 48.45 -2.62 -35.84
CA ALA A 33 48.70 -3.92 -36.50
C ALA A 33 47.71 -4.95 -35.91
N LYS A 34 46.73 -5.46 -36.68
CA LYS A 34 46.82 -6.65 -37.56
C LYS A 34 47.37 -7.86 -36.78
N LYS A 35 46.78 -9.06 -36.72
CA LYS A 35 45.74 -9.76 -37.49
C LYS A 35 45.51 -11.07 -36.72
N ALA A 36 44.29 -11.56 -36.61
CA ALA A 36 43.98 -13.00 -36.76
C ALA A 36 42.46 -13.17 -36.92
N ALA A 37 42.06 -13.42 -38.15
CA ALA A 37 40.72 -13.86 -38.51
C ALA A 37 40.53 -15.34 -38.15
N LYS A 38 39.28 -15.76 -37.88
CA LYS A 38 38.62 -16.91 -38.55
C LYS A 38 37.19 -17.18 -38.00
N HIS A 39 36.22 -17.17 -38.94
CA HIS A 39 34.92 -17.89 -39.01
C HIS A 39 33.83 -17.62 -37.92
N ALA A 40 32.81 -16.77 -38.16
CA ALA A 40 31.49 -16.98 -38.85
C ALA A 40 30.39 -17.63 -37.96
N PRO A 41 29.05 -17.43 -38.16
CA PRO A 41 28.31 -16.55 -39.08
C PRO A 41 27.23 -15.64 -38.43
N LYS A 42 26.74 -14.69 -39.23
CA LYS A 42 25.59 -13.80 -38.98
C LYS A 42 24.31 -14.58 -38.68
N LYS A 43 23.62 -14.32 -37.56
CA LYS A 43 22.16 -14.34 -37.48
C LYS A 43 21.62 -13.24 -36.55
N ALA A 44 20.53 -12.66 -37.00
CA ALA A 44 19.87 -11.50 -36.46
C ALA A 44 19.41 -11.69 -35.00
N ALA A 45 19.64 -10.67 -34.18
CA ALA A 45 18.79 -10.35 -33.04
C ALA A 45 18.64 -8.82 -32.92
N LYS A 46 18.26 -8.17 -34.02
CA LYS A 46 17.47 -6.93 -33.94
C LYS A 46 16.09 -7.35 -33.41
N HIS A 47 15.89 -7.49 -32.10
CA HIS A 47 14.56 -7.43 -31.46
C HIS A 47 14.72 -7.48 -29.92
N ALA A 48 15.08 -6.34 -29.33
CA ALA A 48 14.76 -6.07 -27.93
C ALA A 48 14.48 -4.57 -27.72
N LYS A 49 13.81 -3.93 -28.68
CA LYS A 49 12.92 -2.80 -28.39
C LYS A 49 11.51 -3.37 -28.41
N LYS A 50 11.12 -4.10 -27.36
CA LYS A 50 9.70 -4.14 -27.00
C LYS A 50 9.41 -2.73 -26.51
N SER A 51 8.88 -1.93 -27.42
CA SER A 51 8.22 -0.69 -27.07
C SER A 51 7.31 -1.00 -25.89
N ALA A 52 7.50 -0.27 -24.79
CA ALA A 52 6.43 -0.08 -23.83
C ALA A 52 5.28 0.49 -24.65
N LYS A 53 4.37 -0.39 -25.12
CA LYS A 53 3.04 0.03 -25.50
C LYS A 53 2.57 0.77 -24.27
N HIS A 54 2.36 2.08 -24.40
CA HIS A 54 1.49 2.80 -23.47
C HIS A 54 0.16 2.05 -23.50
N LEU A 55 0.01 1.06 -22.62
CA LEU A 55 -1.26 0.50 -22.25
C LEU A 55 -2.07 1.72 -21.83
N LYS A 56 -3.11 2.04 -22.61
CA LYS A 56 -4.04 3.10 -22.23
C LYS A 56 -4.60 2.70 -20.88
N ARG A 57 -4.08 3.31 -19.82
CA ARG A 57 -4.53 3.06 -18.46
C ARG A 57 -5.96 3.57 -18.37
N ASP A 58 -6.86 2.69 -17.93
CA ASP A 58 -8.25 3.05 -17.71
C ASP A 58 -8.32 3.98 -16.50
N LYS A 59 -8.92 5.17 -16.66
CA LYS A 59 -9.02 6.18 -15.60
C LYS A 59 -9.66 5.63 -14.31
N LYS A 60 -10.60 4.70 -14.43
CA LYS A 60 -11.25 4.09 -13.26
C LYS A 60 -10.32 3.16 -12.50
N SER A 61 -9.46 2.44 -13.22
CA SER A 61 -8.44 1.57 -12.64
C SER A 61 -7.34 2.38 -11.95
N ASP A 62 -6.94 3.52 -12.53
CA ASP A 62 -5.98 4.42 -11.89
C ASP A 62 -6.52 5.05 -10.61
N ALA A 63 -7.77 5.53 -10.62
CA ALA A 63 -8.42 6.05 -9.41
C ALA A 63 -8.58 4.97 -8.31
N ALA A 64 -8.80 3.71 -8.70
CA ALA A 64 -8.85 2.60 -7.75
C ALA A 64 -7.47 2.32 -7.13
N LEU A 65 -6.39 2.39 -7.91
CA LEU A 65 -5.02 2.23 -7.43
C LEU A 65 -4.59 3.37 -6.51
N GLU A 66 -4.95 4.62 -6.82
CA GLU A 66 -4.69 5.77 -5.95
C GLU A 66 -5.36 5.59 -4.58
N LYS A 67 -6.65 5.22 -4.58
CA LYS A 67 -7.37 4.90 -3.34
C LYS A 67 -6.75 3.72 -2.59
N ALA A 68 -6.39 2.66 -3.30
CA ALA A 68 -5.74 1.49 -2.71
C ALA A 68 -4.43 1.88 -2.01
N PHE A 69 -3.63 2.75 -2.63
CA PHE A 69 -2.40 3.29 -2.04
C PHE A 69 -2.67 4.09 -0.76
N HIS A 70 -3.71 4.93 -0.75
CA HIS A 70 -4.08 5.66 0.47
C HIS A 70 -4.48 4.72 1.61
N HIS A 71 -5.26 3.67 1.32
CA HIS A 71 -5.63 2.68 2.31
C HIS A 71 -4.40 1.91 2.85
N LEU A 72 -3.46 1.55 1.96
CA LEU A 72 -2.19 0.94 2.35
C LEU A 72 -1.40 1.83 3.31
N GLN A 73 -1.23 3.12 2.98
CA GLN A 73 -0.48 4.05 3.83
C GLN A 73 -1.09 4.16 5.24
N ARG A 74 -2.42 4.26 5.32
CA ARG A 74 -3.15 4.37 6.59
C ARG A 74 -3.06 3.07 7.39
N ALA A 75 -3.28 1.92 6.77
CA ALA A 75 -3.20 0.62 7.42
C ALA A 75 -1.78 0.30 7.92
N ALA A 76 -0.74 0.63 7.15
CA ALA A 76 0.66 0.41 7.53
C ALA A 76 1.06 1.26 8.75
N ALA A 77 0.56 2.49 8.84
CA ALA A 77 0.77 3.34 10.01
C ALA A 77 0.17 2.71 11.28
N VAL A 78 -1.01 2.09 11.18
CA VAL A 78 -1.69 1.46 12.31
C VAL A 78 -1.10 0.10 12.68
N ILE A 79 -0.63 -0.72 11.72
CA ILE A 79 0.05 -1.99 12.03
C ILE A 79 1.24 -1.78 12.96
N SER A 80 1.96 -0.66 12.79
CA SER A 80 3.12 -0.32 13.61
C SER A 80 2.74 -0.07 15.07
N LEU A 81 1.44 0.15 15.35
CA LEU A 81 0.88 0.38 16.68
C LEU A 81 0.23 -0.88 17.28
N ILE A 82 -0.07 -1.90 16.48
CA ILE A 82 -0.74 -3.13 16.91
C ILE A 82 0.29 -4.28 16.93
N GLU A 83 0.95 -4.49 18.07
CA GLU A 83 2.07 -5.44 18.21
C GLU A 83 1.67 -6.92 18.45
N LYS A 84 2.63 -7.77 17.99
CA LYS A 84 2.91 -9.21 18.10
C LYS A 84 1.82 -10.28 17.97
N ASP A 85 0.65 -10.22 18.60
CA ASP A 85 -0.20 -11.44 18.70
C ASP A 85 -1.61 -11.32 18.08
N ALA A 86 -2.09 -10.11 17.77
CA ALA A 86 -3.44 -9.89 17.22
C ALA A 86 -3.47 -9.55 15.71
N GLY A 87 -2.30 -9.41 15.07
CA GLY A 87 -2.19 -8.85 13.71
C GLY A 87 -2.19 -9.87 12.56
N GLY A 88 -2.42 -11.16 12.81
CA GLY A 88 -2.25 -12.22 11.80
C GLY A 88 -3.06 -11.99 10.52
N ASP A 89 -4.36 -11.78 10.66
CA ASP A 89 -5.26 -11.52 9.52
C ASP A 89 -4.96 -10.18 8.85
N LEU A 90 -4.65 -9.15 9.63
CA LEU A 90 -4.28 -7.83 9.10
C LEU A 90 -2.98 -7.87 8.28
N ARG A 91 -1.94 -8.55 8.78
CA ARG A 91 -0.66 -8.76 8.07
C ARG A 91 -0.86 -9.56 6.80
N MET A 92 -1.71 -10.59 6.85
CA MET A 92 -2.07 -11.39 5.68
C MET A 92 -2.76 -10.52 4.62
N LEU A 93 -3.81 -9.78 5.00
CA LEU A 93 -4.55 -8.90 4.09
C LEU A 93 -3.64 -7.85 3.44
N LEU A 94 -2.73 -7.24 4.22
CA LEU A 94 -1.77 -6.28 3.69
C LEU A 94 -0.75 -6.90 2.76
N SER A 95 -0.19 -8.05 3.12
CA SER A 95 0.80 -8.74 2.27
C SER A 95 0.19 -9.08 0.91
N GLN A 96 -1.01 -9.65 0.91
CA GLN A 96 -1.74 -10.01 -0.30
C GLN A 96 -2.23 -8.77 -1.07
N GLY A 97 -2.71 -7.76 -0.37
CA GLY A 97 -3.12 -6.49 -0.98
C GLY A 97 -1.97 -5.76 -1.67
N VAL A 98 -0.78 -5.75 -1.07
CA VAL A 98 0.44 -5.17 -1.65
C VAL A 98 0.88 -5.97 -2.88
N GLU A 99 0.89 -7.30 -2.81
CA GLU A 99 1.25 -8.15 -3.94
C GLU A 99 0.35 -7.89 -5.15
N ILE A 100 -0.98 -7.89 -4.95
CA ILE A 100 -1.95 -7.62 -6.02
C ILE A 100 -1.83 -6.17 -6.51
N TYR A 101 -1.60 -5.21 -5.61
CA TYR A 101 -1.37 -3.81 -5.97
C TYR A 101 -0.15 -3.67 -6.89
N SER A 102 0.98 -4.30 -6.56
CA SER A 102 2.20 -4.29 -7.39
C SER A 102 1.96 -4.88 -8.78
N VAL A 103 1.27 -6.03 -8.85
CA VAL A 103 0.90 -6.63 -10.14
C VAL A 103 -0.02 -5.70 -10.94
N ALA A 104 -0.95 -5.02 -10.27
CA ALA A 104 -1.87 -4.08 -10.89
C ALA A 104 -1.16 -2.80 -11.36
N THR A 105 -0.09 -2.35 -10.72
CA THR A 105 0.69 -1.20 -11.19
C THR A 105 1.53 -1.54 -12.43
N ASP A 106 2.03 -2.77 -12.53
CA ASP A 106 2.87 -3.23 -13.64
C ASP A 106 2.06 -3.66 -14.86
N SER A 107 0.90 -4.29 -14.62
CA SER A 107 -0.03 -4.78 -15.63
C SER A 107 -1.45 -4.41 -15.21
N VAL A 108 -1.85 -3.17 -15.50
CA VAL A 108 -3.13 -2.61 -15.06
C VAL A 108 -4.30 -3.41 -15.64
N THR A 109 -4.80 -4.35 -14.86
CA THR A 109 -6.10 -4.99 -15.07
C THR A 109 -7.08 -4.36 -14.10
N LYS A 110 -8.27 -4.04 -14.61
CA LYS A 110 -9.38 -3.52 -13.79
C LYS A 110 -9.71 -4.44 -12.61
N GLN A 111 -9.51 -5.73 -12.82
CA GLN A 111 -9.73 -6.77 -11.83
C GLN A 111 -8.74 -6.63 -10.65
N ASN A 112 -7.43 -6.64 -10.93
CA ASN A 112 -6.41 -6.54 -9.90
C ASN A 112 -6.48 -5.20 -9.16
N ALA A 113 -6.76 -4.09 -9.87
CA ALA A 113 -6.93 -2.78 -9.24
C ALA A 113 -8.09 -2.75 -8.23
N LYS A 114 -9.22 -3.42 -8.56
CA LYS A 114 -10.36 -3.54 -7.64
C LYS A 114 -10.09 -4.51 -6.49
N SER A 115 -9.42 -5.64 -6.75
CA SER A 115 -9.06 -6.59 -5.70
C SER A 115 -8.08 -5.97 -4.69
N ALA A 116 -7.06 -5.25 -5.17
CA ALA A 116 -6.14 -4.49 -4.33
C ALA A 116 -6.87 -3.44 -3.50
N LEU A 117 -7.76 -2.66 -4.12
CA LEU A 117 -8.58 -1.66 -3.42
C LEU A 117 -9.41 -2.30 -2.29
N GLY A 118 -10.11 -3.40 -2.57
CA GLY A 118 -10.93 -4.08 -1.59
C GLY A 118 -10.12 -4.61 -0.40
N LEU A 119 -9.01 -5.30 -0.67
CA LEU A 119 -8.14 -5.85 0.38
C LEU A 119 -7.48 -4.76 1.24
N LEU A 120 -6.95 -3.72 0.62
CA LEU A 120 -6.25 -2.65 1.33
C LEU A 120 -7.23 -1.78 2.13
N ARG A 121 -8.43 -1.54 1.60
CA ARG A 121 -9.52 -0.91 2.36
C ARG A 121 -9.94 -1.77 3.55
N ALA A 122 -10.08 -3.07 3.36
CA ALA A 122 -10.41 -3.98 4.46
C ALA A 122 -9.34 -3.97 5.55
N ALA A 123 -8.06 -3.97 5.16
CA ALA A 123 -6.95 -3.87 6.08
C ALA A 123 -6.98 -2.57 6.91
N GLU A 124 -7.25 -1.42 6.28
CA GLU A 124 -7.37 -0.16 7.01
C GLU A 124 -8.46 -0.21 8.07
N HIS A 125 -9.67 -0.59 7.67
CA HIS A 125 -10.81 -0.61 8.59
C HIS A 125 -10.65 -1.67 9.69
N LEU A 126 -10.03 -2.82 9.39
CA LEU A 126 -9.71 -3.82 10.41
C LEU A 126 -8.66 -3.29 11.40
N ALA A 127 -7.68 -2.52 10.93
CA ALA A 127 -6.69 -1.87 11.79
C ALA A 127 -7.36 -0.82 12.71
N MET A 128 -8.27 -0.02 12.17
CA MET A 128 -9.05 0.95 12.94
C MET A 128 -9.97 0.27 13.96
N ALA A 129 -10.63 -0.83 13.58
CA ALA A 129 -11.43 -1.66 14.49
C ALA A 129 -10.57 -2.18 15.67
N GLY A 130 -9.33 -2.60 15.39
CA GLY A 130 -8.36 -2.98 16.41
C GLY A 130 -8.07 -1.84 17.40
N LEU A 131 -7.92 -0.60 16.91
CA LEU A 131 -7.74 0.57 17.77
C LEU A 131 -8.97 0.87 18.62
N TYR A 132 -10.18 0.83 18.06
CA TYR A 132 -11.41 1.06 18.83
C TYR A 132 -11.60 -0.02 19.90
N SER A 133 -11.35 -1.29 19.56
CA SER A 133 -11.38 -2.38 20.53
C SER A 133 -10.35 -2.21 21.64
N ALA A 134 -9.11 -1.80 21.31
CA ALA A 134 -8.08 -1.52 22.32
C ALA A 134 -8.40 -0.29 23.20
N ARG A 135 -9.16 0.67 22.66
CA ARG A 135 -9.52 1.93 23.31
C ARG A 135 -10.64 1.79 24.33
N GLU A 136 -11.33 0.65 24.40
CA GLU A 136 -12.46 0.40 25.32
C GLU A 136 -12.15 0.80 26.77
N LYS A 137 -10.90 0.62 27.22
CA LYS A 137 -10.43 0.96 28.58
C LYS A 137 -10.28 2.47 28.87
N TYR A 138 -10.19 3.31 27.84
CA TYR A 138 -9.86 4.74 27.97
C TYR A 138 -10.94 5.64 27.38
N ARG A 139 -12.13 5.09 27.06
CA ARG A 139 -13.22 5.84 26.44
C ARG A 139 -13.91 6.73 27.50
N PRO A 140 -13.86 8.07 27.37
CA PRO A 140 -14.83 8.91 28.06
C PRO A 140 -16.22 8.54 27.53
N ALA A 141 -17.24 8.49 28.37
CA ALA A 141 -18.62 8.24 27.96
C ALA A 141 -19.05 9.31 26.94
N ALA A 142 -18.85 9.00 25.65
CA ALA A 142 -19.30 9.83 24.56
C ALA A 142 -20.77 9.52 24.31
N ALA A 143 -21.54 10.54 23.92
CA ALA A 143 -22.94 10.39 23.54
C ALA A 143 -23.09 9.25 22.53
N PRO A 144 -24.17 8.44 22.62
CA PRO A 144 -24.41 7.38 21.66
C PRO A 144 -24.43 7.99 20.25
N SER A 145 -23.52 7.57 19.38
CA SER A 145 -23.68 7.90 17.96
C SER A 145 -24.86 7.11 17.43
N GLY A 146 -25.59 7.67 16.47
CA GLY A 146 -26.79 7.05 15.88
C GLY A 146 -26.56 5.59 15.49
N ALA A 147 -27.62 4.78 15.61
CA ALA A 147 -27.60 3.37 15.26
C ALA A 147 -27.13 3.18 13.80
N LEU A 148 -26.34 2.13 13.55
CA LEU A 148 -26.00 1.77 12.18
C LEU A 148 -27.25 1.25 11.46
N GLU A 149 -27.46 1.74 10.23
CA GLU A 149 -28.63 1.38 9.43
C GLU A 149 -28.67 -0.13 9.12
N PRO A 150 -29.74 -0.86 9.54
CA PRO A 150 -29.88 -2.30 9.37
C PRO A 150 -29.91 -2.72 7.88
N GLU A 151 -30.38 -1.85 7.00
CA GLU A 151 -30.44 -2.06 5.56
C GLU A 151 -29.06 -2.33 4.96
N GLY A 152 -28.04 -1.66 5.49
CA GLY A 152 -26.66 -1.80 5.04
C GLY A 152 -26.03 -3.16 5.34
N PHE A 153 -26.54 -3.86 6.35
CA PHE A 153 -26.11 -5.22 6.71
C PHE A 153 -26.75 -6.27 5.81
N ALA A 154 -28.05 -6.13 5.56
CA ALA A 154 -28.80 -7.02 4.68
C ALA A 154 -28.26 -7.00 3.24
N GLU A 155 -27.93 -5.81 2.73
CA GLU A 155 -27.29 -5.66 1.42
C GLU A 155 -25.95 -6.40 1.37
N LEU A 156 -25.09 -6.20 2.37
CA LEU A 156 -23.76 -6.79 2.39
C LEU A 156 -23.82 -8.32 2.50
N ARG A 157 -24.73 -8.88 3.30
CA ARG A 157 -25.00 -10.34 3.30
C ARG A 157 -25.43 -10.85 1.94
N SER A 158 -26.33 -10.12 1.27
CA SER A 158 -26.78 -10.46 -0.09
C SER A 158 -25.63 -10.46 -1.10
N ARG A 159 -24.67 -9.55 -0.95
CA ARG A 159 -23.48 -9.51 -1.80
C ARG A 159 -22.57 -10.71 -1.53
N PHE A 160 -22.32 -11.05 -0.26
CA PHE A 160 -21.54 -12.24 0.09
C PHE A 160 -22.18 -13.56 -0.40
N SER A 161 -23.50 -13.67 -0.43
CA SER A 161 -24.19 -14.87 -0.95
C SER A 161 -24.14 -14.99 -2.48
N LYS A 162 -23.97 -13.87 -3.19
CA LYS A 162 -23.78 -13.83 -4.65
C LYS A 162 -22.34 -14.12 -5.07
N VAL A 163 -21.37 -13.98 -4.18
CA VAL A 163 -20.01 -14.45 -4.41
C VAL A 163 -20.07 -15.98 -4.46
N THR A 164 -19.99 -16.54 -5.67
CA THR A 164 -20.17 -17.98 -5.94
C THR A 164 -19.20 -18.83 -5.11
N VAL A 165 -19.78 -19.65 -4.23
CA VAL A 165 -19.10 -20.58 -3.30
C VAL A 165 -18.31 -21.68 -4.04
N VAL A 166 -18.58 -21.90 -5.32
CA VAL A 166 -18.24 -23.14 -6.05
C VAL A 166 -16.73 -23.30 -6.32
N GLU A 167 -15.90 -22.26 -6.27
CA GLU A 167 -14.48 -22.39 -6.66
C GLU A 167 -13.42 -21.88 -5.66
N ARG A 168 -13.79 -21.28 -4.52
CA ARG A 168 -12.79 -20.62 -3.67
C ARG A 168 -12.22 -21.54 -2.60
N LYS A 169 -11.46 -22.54 -3.04
CA LYS A 169 -10.47 -23.21 -2.17
C LYS A 169 -9.30 -22.24 -1.90
N GLY A 170 -8.69 -22.33 -0.73
CA GLY A 170 -7.53 -21.50 -0.37
C GLY A 170 -7.90 -20.09 0.08
N TYR A 171 -7.19 -19.09 -0.44
CA TYR A 171 -7.23 -17.72 0.10
C TYR A 171 -8.60 -17.05 -0.02
N GLY A 172 -9.26 -17.15 -1.19
CA GLY A 172 -10.59 -16.55 -1.40
C GLY A 172 -11.66 -17.08 -0.45
N GLY A 173 -11.61 -18.38 -0.11
CA GLY A 173 -12.52 -18.98 0.88
C GLY A 173 -12.27 -18.45 2.29
N ARG A 174 -10.99 -18.31 2.68
CA ARG A 174 -10.63 -17.69 3.98
C ARG A 174 -11.11 -16.25 4.06
N VAL A 175 -10.95 -15.45 3.01
CA VAL A 175 -11.41 -14.06 2.95
C VAL A 175 -12.94 -13.97 3.03
N GLN A 176 -13.67 -14.89 2.40
CA GLN A 176 -15.13 -14.96 2.52
C GLN A 176 -15.57 -15.27 3.94
N SER A 177 -14.99 -16.29 4.59
CA SER A 177 -15.29 -16.62 5.98
C SER A 177 -14.98 -15.45 6.93
N MET A 178 -13.84 -14.79 6.74
CA MET A 178 -13.46 -13.60 7.50
C MET A 178 -14.47 -12.46 7.32
N GLY A 179 -14.88 -12.16 6.08
CA GLY A 179 -15.86 -11.12 5.80
C GLY A 179 -17.21 -11.36 6.48
N LEU A 180 -17.69 -12.60 6.44
CA LEU A 180 -18.93 -12.99 7.13
C LEU A 180 -18.80 -12.90 8.66
N GLU A 181 -17.65 -13.28 9.21
CA GLU A 181 -17.39 -13.17 10.65
C GLU A 181 -17.33 -11.71 11.10
N LEU A 182 -16.62 -10.84 10.37
CA LEU A 182 -16.57 -9.40 10.65
C LEU A 182 -17.95 -8.77 10.62
N LEU A 183 -18.79 -9.18 9.65
CA LEU A 183 -20.17 -8.71 9.56
C LEU A 183 -20.99 -9.14 10.78
N LYS A 184 -20.89 -10.41 11.20
CA LYS A 184 -21.55 -10.90 12.41
C LYS A 184 -21.09 -10.16 13.66
N ARG A 185 -19.79 -9.90 13.80
CA ARG A 185 -19.23 -9.14 14.93
C ARG A 185 -19.69 -7.69 14.94
N SER A 186 -19.80 -7.08 13.76
CA SER A 186 -20.33 -5.72 13.62
C SER A 186 -21.76 -5.60 14.10
N GLU A 187 -22.59 -6.61 13.88
CA GLU A 187 -23.99 -6.63 14.30
C GLU A 187 -24.17 -6.87 15.79
N GLY A 188 -23.17 -7.47 16.46
CA GLY A 188 -23.17 -7.68 17.91
C GLY A 188 -22.45 -6.57 18.69
N ALA A 189 -21.92 -5.55 18.01
CA ALA A 189 -21.15 -4.46 18.63
C ALA A 189 -22.05 -3.26 19.01
N ASP A 190 -23.21 -3.56 19.59
CA ASP A 190 -24.28 -2.58 19.92
C ASP A 190 -23.81 -1.45 20.85
N HIS A 191 -22.75 -1.68 21.61
CA HIS A 191 -22.22 -0.77 22.63
C HIS A 191 -21.11 0.13 22.08
N ASP A 192 -20.58 -0.16 20.89
CA ASP A 192 -19.57 0.66 20.23
C ASP A 192 -19.88 0.83 18.72
N PRO A 193 -20.65 1.86 18.36
CA PRO A 193 -21.04 2.09 16.97
C PRO A 193 -19.86 2.41 16.04
N HIS A 194 -18.74 2.90 16.56
CA HIS A 194 -17.54 3.11 15.75
C HIS A 194 -16.86 1.79 15.44
N LEU A 195 -16.70 0.91 16.44
CA LEU A 195 -16.18 -0.44 16.21
C LEU A 195 -17.07 -1.20 15.21
N ALA A 196 -18.39 -1.15 15.41
CA ALA A 196 -19.34 -1.76 14.49
C ALA A 196 -19.16 -1.21 13.07
N TRP A 197 -19.07 0.12 12.90
CA TRP A 197 -18.87 0.73 11.59
C TRP A 197 -17.58 0.24 10.92
N GLU A 198 -16.46 0.23 11.63
CA GLU A 198 -15.18 -0.22 11.08
C GLU A 198 -15.23 -1.71 10.68
N LEU A 199 -15.83 -2.56 11.50
CA LEU A 199 -15.97 -3.99 11.18
C LEU A 199 -16.84 -4.21 9.93
N ARG A 200 -17.95 -3.48 9.79
CA ARG A 200 -18.79 -3.51 8.59
C ARG A 200 -18.02 -3.03 7.36
N MET A 201 -17.26 -1.95 7.47
CA MET A 201 -16.48 -1.41 6.35
C MET A 201 -15.33 -2.33 5.94
N ALA A 202 -14.73 -3.04 6.90
CA ALA A 202 -13.75 -4.08 6.62
C ALA A 202 -14.40 -5.24 5.83
N ALA A 203 -15.57 -5.72 6.27
CA ALA A 203 -16.34 -6.75 5.57
C ALA A 203 -16.73 -6.30 4.14
N ASP A 204 -17.15 -5.05 3.95
CA ASP A 204 -17.46 -4.48 2.64
C ASP A 204 -16.23 -4.48 1.70
N GLY A 205 -15.06 -4.11 2.22
CA GLY A 205 -13.80 -4.18 1.49
C GLY A 205 -13.46 -5.60 1.01
N LEU A 206 -13.62 -6.59 1.89
CA LEU A 206 -13.42 -8.00 1.53
C LEU A 206 -14.42 -8.47 0.48
N CYS A 207 -15.70 -8.10 0.62
CA CYS A 207 -16.73 -8.42 -0.38
C CYS A 207 -16.39 -7.81 -1.74
N LEU A 208 -15.92 -6.56 -1.79
CA LEU A 208 -15.48 -5.91 -3.02
C LEU A 208 -14.31 -6.66 -3.69
N ALA A 209 -13.32 -7.09 -2.89
CA ALA A 209 -12.20 -7.86 -3.43
C ALA A 209 -12.67 -9.20 -3.99
N LEU A 210 -13.59 -9.86 -3.28
CA LEU A 210 -14.17 -11.12 -3.75
C LEU A 210 -14.99 -10.95 -5.03
N GLU A 211 -15.81 -9.91 -5.15
CA GLU A 211 -16.57 -9.57 -6.38
C GLU A 211 -15.65 -9.26 -7.56
N ALA A 212 -14.44 -8.75 -7.28
CA ALA A 212 -13.40 -8.57 -8.28
C ALA A 212 -12.64 -9.88 -8.60
N GLY A 213 -13.09 -11.03 -8.12
CA GLY A 213 -12.50 -12.33 -8.46
C GLY A 213 -11.18 -12.64 -7.76
N LEU A 214 -11.00 -12.11 -6.54
CA LEU A 214 -9.97 -12.58 -5.61
C LEU A 214 -10.08 -14.08 -5.28
#